data_AF-A0A4Q2SY52-F1
#
_entry.id   AF-A0A4Q2SY52-F1
#
_cell.length_a   1.000
_cell.length_b   1.000
_cell.length_c   1.000
_cell.angle_alpha   90.00
_cell.angle_beta   90.00
_cell.angle_gamma   90.00
#
_symmetry.space_group_name_H-M   'P 1'
#
loop_
_entity.id
_entity.type
_entity.pdbx_description
1 polymer ?
#
loop_
_entity_poly.entity_id
_entity_poly.type
_entity_poly.pdbx_seq_one_letter_code
_entity_poly.pdbx_strand_id
1 'polypeptide(L)'
;MSSTAYRDDFAEWTEAEWEWFSMGPFDGGIPGLVRRVRRILDVSQRGLAALLDVSQSVVARWETGRTSPRANVLNYLLVMAGLRSSVHDEETGVEVEPMRDDGARRHGGNRFPAHTDLRVVGWWIPGYVESTMAEYGHWRNRSRARRDPMIRSTLCPHIRRLERLMYGTPDDHPSLQQLVAEAEHLDDRREQRRLSARTPVGAGR
;
A
#
# COMPACT_ATOMS: atom_id res chain seq x y z
N MET A 1 1.73 -30.37 43.22
CA MET A 1 0.52 -29.51 43.13
C MET A 1 0.37 -29.09 41.68
N SER A 2 -0.06 -30.04 40.84
CA SER A 2 0.10 -29.96 39.38
C SER A 2 -1.10 -29.29 38.72
N SER A 3 -0.81 -28.18 38.01
CA SER A 3 -1.29 -27.65 36.71
C SER A 3 -2.64 -28.07 36.06
N THR A 4 -3.34 -29.09 36.55
CA THR A 4 -4.52 -29.67 35.89
C THR A 4 -5.83 -29.03 36.34
N ALA A 5 -5.89 -28.51 37.57
CA ALA A 5 -7.12 -27.96 38.16
C ALA A 5 -7.53 -26.57 37.61
N TYR A 6 -6.61 -25.83 36.97
CA TYR A 6 -6.95 -24.53 36.36
C TYR A 6 -7.58 -24.67 34.97
N ARG A 7 -7.59 -25.87 34.38
CA ARG A 7 -8.13 -26.11 33.04
C ARG A 7 -9.62 -26.46 33.02
N ASP A 8 -10.18 -26.93 34.14
CA ASP A 8 -11.58 -27.35 34.22
C ASP A 8 -12.56 -26.17 34.34
N ASP A 9 -12.15 -25.04 34.94
CA ASP A 9 -13.00 -23.83 35.06
C ASP A 9 -13.18 -23.06 33.73
N PHE A 10 -12.40 -23.37 32.69
CA PHE A 10 -12.40 -22.66 31.40
C PHE A 10 -12.79 -23.55 30.22
N ALA A 11 -13.29 -24.77 30.48
CA ALA A 11 -13.72 -25.71 29.45
C ALA A 11 -14.99 -25.24 28.71
N GLU A 12 -15.74 -24.29 29.30
CA GLU A 12 -16.98 -23.73 28.74
C GLU A 12 -16.78 -22.42 27.97
N TRP A 13 -15.55 -21.90 27.92
CA TRP A 13 -15.28 -20.60 27.31
C TRP A 13 -15.14 -20.72 25.79
N THR A 14 -15.88 -19.89 25.09
CA THR A 14 -15.75 -19.68 23.66
C THR A 14 -14.37 -19.10 23.31
N GLU A 15 -13.93 -19.26 22.07
CA GLU A 15 -12.67 -18.72 21.57
C GLU A 15 -12.59 -17.19 21.75
N ALA A 16 -13.72 -16.50 21.59
CA ALA A 16 -13.85 -15.06 21.83
C ALA A 16 -13.71 -14.67 23.31
N GLU A 17 -14.24 -15.48 24.24
CA GLU A 17 -14.08 -15.25 25.68
C GLU A 17 -12.64 -15.52 26.13
N TRP A 18 -12.00 -16.53 25.55
CA TRP A 18 -10.58 -16.78 25.72
C TRP A 18 -9.72 -15.64 25.19
N GLU A 19 -10.03 -15.11 24.01
CA GLU A 19 -9.33 -13.99 23.41
C GLU A 19 -9.49 -12.72 24.27
N TRP A 20 -10.72 -12.38 24.66
CA TRP A 20 -11.02 -11.24 25.54
C TRP A 20 -10.28 -11.32 26.88
N PHE A 21 -10.28 -12.49 27.52
CA PHE A 21 -9.57 -12.69 28.78
C PHE A 21 -8.05 -12.66 28.63
N SER A 22 -7.53 -13.20 27.52
CA SER A 22 -6.11 -13.20 27.20
C SER A 22 -5.58 -11.80 26.89
N MET A 23 -6.44 -10.90 26.38
CA MET A 23 -6.10 -9.50 26.06
C MET A 23 -5.91 -8.63 27.33
N GLY A 24 -6.43 -9.07 28.48
CA GLY A 24 -6.24 -8.42 29.78
C GLY A 24 -6.83 -7.00 29.85
N PRO A 25 -6.50 -6.20 30.89
CA PRO A 25 -7.14 -4.90 31.16
C PRO A 25 -6.81 -3.79 30.13
N PHE A 26 -6.03 -4.11 29.10
CA PHE A 26 -5.61 -3.18 28.06
C PHE A 26 -6.21 -3.49 26.69
N ASP A 27 -7.00 -4.57 26.57
CA ASP A 27 -7.72 -4.94 25.34
C ASP A 27 -6.80 -4.96 24.09
N GLY A 28 -5.58 -5.48 24.24
CA GLY A 28 -4.56 -5.48 23.17
C GLY A 28 -4.03 -4.09 22.77
N GLY A 29 -4.44 -3.03 23.46
CA GLY A 29 -4.07 -1.65 23.15
C GLY A 29 -2.61 -1.31 23.40
N ILE A 30 -2.23 -0.11 22.96
CA ILE A 30 -0.85 0.41 23.03
C ILE A 30 -0.20 0.31 24.43
N PRO A 31 -0.91 0.56 25.55
CA PRO A 31 -0.31 0.42 26.88
C PRO A 31 0.18 -1.00 27.17
N GLY A 32 -0.60 -2.02 26.80
CA GLY A 32 -0.23 -3.43 26.93
C GLY A 32 0.97 -3.77 26.04
N LEU A 33 0.98 -3.25 24.81
CA LEU A 33 2.07 -3.46 23.86
C LEU A 33 3.41 -2.86 24.34
N VAL A 34 3.41 -1.65 24.91
CA VAL A 34 4.62 -1.04 25.49
C VAL A 34 5.16 -1.90 26.65
N ARG A 35 4.27 -2.41 27.52
CA ARG A 35 4.65 -3.31 28.61
C ARG A 35 5.23 -4.63 28.09
N ARG A 36 4.64 -5.18 27.01
CA ARG A 36 5.11 -6.39 26.34
C ARG A 36 6.50 -6.20 25.74
N VAL A 37 6.74 -5.11 25.01
CA VAL A 37 8.06 -4.73 24.49
C VAL A 37 9.07 -4.61 25.63
N ARG A 38 8.71 -3.89 26.70
CA ARG A 38 9.59 -3.74 27.87
C ARG A 38 9.95 -5.08 28.50
N ARG A 39 9.02 -6.03 28.54
CA ARG A 39 9.24 -7.39 29.05
C ARG A 39 10.16 -8.21 28.14
N ILE A 40 10.04 -8.07 26.81
CA ILE A 40 10.93 -8.72 25.84
C ILE A 40 12.36 -8.20 25.97
N LEU A 41 12.51 -6.88 26.13
CA LEU A 41 13.80 -6.22 26.29
C LEU A 41 14.41 -6.39 27.70
N ASP A 42 13.64 -6.92 28.66
CA ASP A 42 14.01 -7.06 30.07
C ASP A 42 14.52 -5.77 30.73
N VAL A 43 13.83 -4.64 30.47
CA VAL A 43 14.22 -3.33 31.02
C VAL A 43 13.19 -2.76 32.01
N SER A 44 13.65 -1.89 32.91
CA SER A 44 12.76 -1.07 33.73
C SER A 44 12.16 0.08 32.92
N GLN A 45 11.16 0.80 33.46
CA GLN A 45 10.63 2.01 32.81
C GLN A 45 11.73 3.07 32.62
N ARG A 46 12.67 3.20 33.57
CA ARG A 46 13.83 4.09 33.44
C ARG A 46 14.79 3.60 32.35
N GLY A 47 15.01 2.29 32.26
CA GLY A 47 15.83 1.69 31.20
C GLY A 47 15.24 1.93 29.82
N LEU A 48 13.95 1.69 29.64
CA LEU A 48 13.26 1.99 28.38
C LEU A 48 13.32 3.48 28.03
N ALA A 49 13.14 4.35 29.03
CA ALA A 49 13.21 5.79 28.84
C ALA A 49 14.61 6.24 28.37
N ALA A 50 15.67 5.65 28.94
CA ALA A 50 17.05 5.91 28.52
C ALA A 50 17.32 5.43 27.08
N LEU A 51 16.79 4.26 26.69
CA LEU A 51 16.91 3.74 25.32
C LEU A 51 16.21 4.63 24.27
N LEU A 52 15.16 5.34 24.68
CA LEU A 52 14.34 6.19 23.81
C LEU A 52 14.69 7.68 23.90
N ASP A 53 15.63 8.07 24.76
CA ASP A 53 15.93 9.47 25.10
C ASP A 53 14.69 10.28 25.52
N VAL A 54 13.88 9.70 26.42
CA VAL A 54 12.71 10.36 27.02
C VAL A 54 12.76 10.28 28.54
N SER A 55 11.88 11.02 29.23
CA SER A 55 11.74 10.86 30.68
C SER A 55 11.00 9.58 31.05
N GLN A 56 11.33 8.99 32.20
CA GLN A 56 10.58 7.83 32.73
C GLN A 56 9.08 8.13 32.91
N SER A 57 8.72 9.37 33.22
CA SER A 57 7.32 9.79 33.36
C SER A 57 6.54 9.74 32.04
N VAL A 58 7.21 9.89 30.88
CA VAL A 58 6.60 9.69 29.56
C VAL A 58 6.24 8.21 29.37
N VAL A 59 7.18 7.31 29.65
CA VAL A 59 6.95 5.85 29.56
C VAL A 59 5.81 5.43 30.49
N ALA A 60 5.77 5.93 31.73
CA ALA A 60 4.69 5.63 32.66
C ALA A 60 3.31 6.09 32.16
N ARG A 61 3.23 7.23 31.46
CA ARG A 61 1.97 7.70 30.84
C ARG A 61 1.55 6.84 29.65
N TRP A 62 2.49 6.31 28.87
CA TRP A 62 2.19 5.35 27.81
C TRP A 62 1.66 4.04 28.36
N GLU A 63 2.31 3.47 29.38
CA GLU A 63 1.87 2.20 29.98
C GLU A 63 0.53 2.30 30.75
N THR A 64 0.06 3.51 31.04
CA THR A 64 -1.23 3.75 31.71
C THR A 64 -2.30 4.28 30.76
N GLY A 65 -2.00 4.44 29.46
CA GLY A 65 -2.94 4.96 28.47
C GLY A 65 -3.28 6.44 28.61
N ARG A 66 -2.63 7.19 29.52
CA ARG A 66 -2.84 8.65 29.66
C ARG A 66 -2.39 9.44 28.44
N THR A 67 -1.41 8.90 27.71
CA THR A 67 -0.94 9.40 26.42
C THR A 67 -0.49 8.22 25.57
N SER A 68 -0.41 8.38 24.25
CA SER A 68 0.15 7.37 23.35
C SER A 68 1.51 7.80 22.80
N PRO A 69 2.45 6.87 22.56
CA PRO A 69 3.66 7.15 21.80
C PRO A 69 3.27 7.59 20.38
N ARG A 70 4.13 8.41 19.76
CA ARG A 70 4.01 8.69 18.33
C ARG A 70 4.22 7.39 17.55
N ALA A 71 3.58 7.27 16.38
CA ALA A 71 3.66 6.07 15.55
C ALA A 71 5.11 5.64 15.23
N ASN A 72 6.02 6.60 15.00
CA ASN A 72 7.43 6.32 14.78
C ASN A 72 8.14 5.71 16.01
N VAL A 73 7.82 6.19 17.22
CA VAL A 73 8.36 5.65 18.48
C VAL A 73 7.81 4.25 18.73
N LEU A 74 6.53 4.03 18.45
CA LEU A 74 5.92 2.70 18.54
C LEU A 74 6.60 1.71 17.59
N ASN A 75 6.80 2.10 16.33
CA ASN A 75 7.51 1.27 15.36
C ASN A 75 8.94 0.95 15.83
N TYR A 76 9.66 1.95 16.35
CA TYR A 76 11.00 1.75 16.90
C TYR A 76 11.00 0.76 18.08
N LEU A 77 10.01 0.85 18.98
CA LEU A 77 9.83 -0.09 20.07
C LEU A 77 9.62 -1.53 19.60
N LEU A 78 8.78 -1.72 18.58
CA LEU A 78 8.55 -3.03 17.98
C LEU A 78 9.83 -3.58 17.36
N VAL A 79 10.54 -2.78 16.58
CA VAL A 79 11.81 -3.18 15.94
C VAL A 79 12.86 -3.55 16.98
N MET A 80 13.02 -2.77 18.05
CA MET A 80 13.95 -3.11 19.15
C MET A 80 13.61 -4.46 19.79
N ALA A 81 12.33 -4.79 19.91
CA ALA A 81 11.86 -6.06 20.44
C ALA A 81 11.87 -7.21 19.43
N GLY A 82 12.35 -7.00 18.20
CA GLY A 82 12.32 -8.00 17.13
C GLY A 82 10.92 -8.32 16.59
N LEU A 83 9.97 -7.40 16.79
CA LEU A 83 8.59 -7.52 16.34
C LEU A 83 8.37 -6.73 15.05
N ARG A 84 7.38 -7.16 14.27
CA ARG A 84 6.88 -6.45 13.08
C ARG A 84 5.40 -6.14 13.26
N SER A 85 4.95 -5.03 12.67
CA SER A 85 3.53 -4.68 12.59
C SER A 85 3.11 -4.62 11.13
N SER A 86 1.99 -5.28 10.82
CA SER A 86 1.25 -5.16 9.57
C SER A 86 -0.07 -4.43 9.84
N VAL A 87 -0.59 -3.73 8.84
CA VAL A 87 -1.94 -3.13 8.89
C VAL A 87 -2.85 -4.02 8.08
N HIS A 88 -4.04 -4.32 8.58
CA HIS A 88 -5.01 -5.16 7.89
C HIS A 88 -6.30 -4.38 7.70
N ASP A 89 -6.95 -4.61 6.57
CA ASP A 89 -8.32 -4.16 6.33
C ASP A 89 -9.27 -4.95 7.24
N GLU A 90 -10.14 -4.25 7.96
CA GLU A 90 -10.99 -4.84 9.00
C GLU A 90 -12.04 -5.80 8.43
N GLU A 91 -12.55 -5.52 7.23
CA GLU A 91 -13.61 -6.32 6.61
C GLU A 91 -13.05 -7.55 5.89
N THR A 92 -11.94 -7.38 5.17
CA THR A 92 -11.36 -8.43 4.32
C THR A 92 -10.23 -9.22 4.99
N GLY A 93 -9.61 -8.67 6.03
CA GLY A 93 -8.42 -9.24 6.69
C GLY A 93 -7.13 -9.15 5.86
N VAL A 94 -7.20 -8.56 4.66
CA VAL A 94 -6.05 -8.43 3.76
C VAL A 94 -5.07 -7.40 4.30
N GLU A 95 -3.77 -7.72 4.21
CA GLU A 95 -2.70 -6.78 4.58
C GLU A 95 -2.71 -5.55 3.65
N VAL A 96 -2.73 -4.37 4.26
CA VAL A 96 -2.69 -3.07 3.60
C VAL A 96 -1.25 -2.58 3.62
N GLU A 97 -0.59 -2.71 2.48
CA GLU A 97 0.77 -2.23 2.31
C GLU A 97 0.83 -0.70 2.16
N PRO A 98 1.88 -0.04 2.66
CA PRO A 98 2.12 1.37 2.38
C PRO A 98 2.28 1.64 0.88
N MET A 99 1.78 2.78 0.40
CA MET A 99 2.01 3.20 -0.98
C MET A 99 3.51 3.28 -1.28
N ARG A 100 3.93 2.70 -2.40
CA ARG A 100 5.33 2.67 -2.83
C ARG A 100 5.98 4.05 -2.90
N ASP A 101 7.20 4.13 -2.38
CA ASP A 101 8.02 5.33 -2.51
C ASP A 101 8.55 5.53 -3.95
N ASP A 102 8.72 4.46 -4.73
CA ASP A 102 9.15 4.51 -6.13
C ASP A 102 7.99 4.58 -7.15
N GLY A 103 6.77 4.89 -6.67
CA GLY A 103 5.60 5.08 -7.52
C GLY A 103 5.80 6.12 -8.64
N ALA A 104 5.04 5.99 -9.72
CA ALA A 104 5.16 6.83 -10.90
C ALA A 104 5.05 8.33 -10.60
N ARG A 105 5.77 9.14 -11.38
CA ARG A 105 5.83 10.60 -11.24
C ARG A 105 5.39 11.28 -12.53
N ARG A 106 4.87 12.49 -12.41
CA ARG A 106 4.64 13.38 -13.55
C ARG A 106 5.99 13.74 -14.18
N HIS A 107 6.00 14.17 -15.44
CA HIS A 107 7.23 14.59 -16.13
C HIS A 107 7.95 15.76 -15.42
N GLY A 108 7.26 16.53 -14.58
CA GLY A 108 7.86 17.55 -13.71
C GLY A 108 8.46 17.01 -12.38
N GLY A 109 8.54 15.70 -12.17
CA GLY A 109 9.11 15.05 -10.97
C GLY A 109 8.14 14.90 -9.79
N ASN A 110 7.00 15.59 -9.81
CA ASN A 110 6.00 15.51 -8.74
C ASN A 110 5.24 14.18 -8.75
N ARG A 111 4.87 13.68 -7.57
CA ARG A 111 3.99 12.51 -7.42
C ARG A 111 2.58 12.83 -7.93
N PHE A 112 1.87 11.80 -8.35
CA PHE A 112 0.42 11.91 -8.55
C PHE A 112 -0.31 11.98 -7.19
N PRO A 113 -1.49 12.62 -7.10
CA PRO A 113 -2.27 12.60 -5.87
C PRO A 113 -2.73 11.18 -5.50
N ALA A 114 -2.65 10.82 -4.22
CA ALA A 114 -2.92 9.46 -3.73
C ALA A 114 -4.34 8.94 -4.01
N HIS A 115 -5.32 9.81 -4.19
CA HIS A 115 -6.72 9.43 -4.44
C HIS A 115 -7.04 9.22 -5.94
N THR A 116 -6.05 9.34 -6.83
CA THR A 116 -6.26 9.26 -8.28
C THR A 116 -5.84 7.92 -8.85
N ASP A 117 -6.68 7.40 -9.75
CA ASP A 117 -6.35 6.20 -10.50
C ASP A 117 -5.44 6.58 -11.67
N LEU A 118 -4.30 5.91 -11.79
CA LEU A 118 -3.37 6.11 -12.89
C LEU A 118 -3.71 5.18 -14.05
N ARG A 119 -3.75 5.75 -15.26
CA ARG A 119 -4.00 4.99 -16.47
C ARG A 119 -3.04 5.37 -17.57
N VAL A 120 -2.52 4.37 -18.27
CA VAL A 120 -1.70 4.59 -19.45
C VAL A 120 -2.59 4.73 -20.67
N VAL A 121 -2.35 5.78 -21.47
CA VAL A 121 -3.05 5.97 -22.75
C VAL A 121 -2.14 5.77 -23.97
N GLY A 122 -0.84 5.62 -23.75
CA GLY A 122 0.16 5.40 -24.78
C GLY A 122 1.50 6.00 -24.38
N TRP A 123 2.25 6.45 -25.37
CA TRP A 123 3.55 7.11 -25.19
C TRP A 123 3.37 8.62 -25.08
N TRP A 124 4.22 9.26 -24.28
CA TRP A 124 4.15 10.71 -24.06
C TRP A 124 4.42 11.50 -25.34
N ILE A 125 3.60 12.54 -25.54
CA ILE A 125 3.68 13.47 -26.67
C ILE A 125 3.45 14.87 -26.11
N PRO A 126 4.30 15.86 -26.45
CA PRO A 126 4.09 17.23 -26.01
C PRO A 126 2.75 17.79 -26.52
N GLY A 127 2.06 18.56 -25.68
CA GLY A 127 0.73 19.09 -26.00
C GLY A 127 0.70 20.13 -27.14
N TYR A 128 1.85 20.68 -27.53
CA TYR A 128 1.98 21.66 -28.60
C TYR A 128 2.24 21.04 -29.99
N VAL A 129 2.43 19.72 -30.07
CA VAL A 129 2.71 19.06 -31.35
C VAL A 129 1.43 19.08 -32.18
N GLU A 130 1.44 19.83 -33.28
CA GLU A 130 0.36 19.80 -34.26
C GLU A 130 0.35 18.45 -34.98
N SER A 131 -0.84 17.97 -35.32
CA SER A 131 -1.14 16.57 -35.71
C SER A 131 -0.51 16.06 -37.01
N THR A 132 0.59 16.66 -37.50
CA THR A 132 1.35 16.13 -38.63
C THR A 132 1.86 14.75 -38.27
N MET A 133 1.53 13.76 -39.09
CA MET A 133 1.85 12.35 -38.83
C MET A 133 3.35 12.09 -38.58
N ALA A 134 4.23 12.89 -39.18
CA ALA A 134 5.68 12.80 -39.00
C ALA A 134 6.14 13.23 -37.60
N GLU A 135 5.72 14.40 -37.12
CA GLU A 135 6.10 14.91 -35.79
C GLU A 135 5.51 14.06 -34.68
N TYR A 136 4.24 13.66 -34.84
CA TYR A 136 3.58 12.72 -33.93
C TYR A 136 4.36 11.41 -33.82
N GLY A 137 4.75 10.82 -34.96
CA GLY A 137 5.53 9.59 -35.00
C GLY A 137 6.91 9.74 -34.35
N HIS A 138 7.59 10.86 -34.60
CA HIS A 138 8.89 11.17 -34.00
C HIS A 138 8.83 11.23 -32.47
N TRP A 139 7.89 12.01 -31.92
CA TRP A 139 7.74 12.14 -30.46
C TRP A 139 7.32 10.84 -29.80
N ARG A 140 6.36 10.11 -30.39
CA ARG A 140 5.94 8.79 -29.92
C ARG A 140 7.12 7.81 -29.86
N ASN A 141 7.91 7.72 -30.94
CA ASN A 141 9.05 6.79 -31.00
C ASN A 141 10.15 7.18 -30.00
N ARG A 142 10.40 8.49 -29.83
CA ARG A 142 11.34 9.01 -28.83
C ARG A 142 10.91 8.67 -27.40
N SER A 143 9.64 8.88 -27.08
CA SER A 143 9.08 8.56 -25.76
C SER A 143 9.13 7.05 -25.50
N ARG A 144 8.77 6.23 -26.50
CA ARG A 144 8.91 4.76 -26.43
C ARG A 144 10.35 4.34 -26.15
N ALA A 145 11.32 4.88 -26.89
CA ALA A 145 12.73 4.57 -26.69
C ALA A 145 13.23 4.97 -25.29
N ARG A 146 12.64 6.01 -24.70
CA ARG A 146 12.93 6.47 -23.33
C ARG A 146 12.10 5.77 -22.25
N ARG A 147 11.20 4.86 -22.62
CA ARG A 147 10.26 4.21 -21.70
C ARG A 147 9.46 5.23 -20.89
N ASP A 148 8.95 6.26 -21.56
CA ASP A 148 8.27 7.40 -20.94
C ASP A 148 6.76 7.42 -21.28
N PRO A 149 5.91 6.71 -20.53
CA PRO A 149 4.50 6.54 -20.86
C PRO A 149 3.69 7.82 -20.63
N MET A 150 2.65 8.02 -21.43
CA MET A 150 1.63 9.04 -21.19
C MET A 150 0.64 8.54 -20.15
N ILE A 151 0.73 9.12 -18.95
CA ILE A 151 -0.12 8.77 -17.81
C ILE A 151 -1.24 9.81 -17.70
N ARG A 152 -2.49 9.34 -17.67
CA ARG A 152 -3.66 10.15 -17.33
C ARG A 152 -4.15 9.79 -15.94
N SER A 153 -4.63 10.82 -15.25
CA SER A 153 -5.24 10.72 -13.92
C SER A 153 -6.44 11.67 -13.90
N THR A 154 -7.57 11.26 -13.34
CA THR A 154 -8.75 12.13 -13.20
C THR A 154 -9.04 12.45 -11.73
N LEU A 155 -9.27 13.74 -11.46
CA LEU A 155 -9.65 14.22 -10.13
C LEU A 155 -11.16 14.06 -9.87
N CYS A 156 -11.97 13.88 -10.92
CA CYS A 156 -13.42 13.74 -10.78
C CYS A 156 -13.81 12.35 -10.23
N PRO A 157 -14.43 12.25 -9.03
CA PRO A 157 -14.80 10.97 -8.43
C PRO A 157 -15.81 10.17 -9.27
N HIS A 158 -16.74 10.87 -9.95
CA HIS A 158 -17.74 10.20 -10.79
C HIS A 158 -17.09 9.53 -12.01
N ILE A 159 -16.13 10.20 -12.66
CA ILE A 159 -15.39 9.60 -13.78
C ILE A 159 -14.58 8.41 -13.29
N ARG A 160 -13.86 8.52 -12.16
CA ARG A 160 -13.13 7.37 -11.59
C ARG A 160 -14.04 6.18 -11.32
N ARG A 161 -15.22 6.42 -10.71
CA ARG A 161 -16.19 5.35 -10.46
C ARG A 161 -16.63 4.65 -11.75
N LEU A 162 -16.91 5.42 -12.81
CA LEU A 162 -17.24 4.86 -14.13
C LEU A 162 -16.08 4.08 -14.72
N GLU A 163 -14.85 4.62 -14.66
CA GLU A 163 -13.66 3.93 -15.14
C GLU A 163 -13.40 2.62 -14.39
N ARG A 164 -13.59 2.60 -13.07
CA ARG A 164 -13.48 1.38 -12.25
C ARG A 164 -14.52 0.33 -12.62
N LEU A 165 -15.74 0.74 -12.96
CA LEU A 165 -16.78 -0.18 -13.45
C LEU A 165 -16.45 -0.72 -14.85
N MET A 166 -15.85 0.09 -15.71
CA MET A 166 -15.56 -0.29 -17.09
C MET A 166 -14.27 -1.12 -17.24
N TYR A 167 -13.25 -0.80 -16.45
CA TYR A 167 -11.89 -1.33 -16.63
C TYR A 167 -11.35 -2.06 -15.39
N GLY A 168 -12.10 -2.09 -14.28
CA GLY A 168 -11.63 -2.56 -12.98
C GLY A 168 -10.90 -1.46 -12.20
N THR A 169 -10.65 -1.72 -10.92
CA THR A 169 -9.83 -0.84 -10.07
C THR A 169 -8.35 -1.05 -10.40
N PRO A 170 -7.63 -0.01 -10.87
CA PRO A 170 -6.20 -0.12 -11.11
C PRO A 170 -5.42 -0.30 -9.81
N ASP A 171 -4.16 -0.73 -9.93
CA ASP A 171 -3.15 -0.57 -8.88
C ASP A 171 -3.13 0.90 -8.42
N ASP A 172 -3.14 1.13 -7.11
CA ASP A 172 -3.27 2.45 -6.49
C ASP A 172 -1.95 3.24 -6.51
N HIS A 173 -0.82 2.56 -6.69
CA HIS A 173 0.49 3.21 -6.78
C HIS A 173 1.48 2.48 -7.72
N PRO A 174 1.13 2.31 -9.01
CA PRO A 174 1.96 1.57 -9.93
C PRO A 174 3.33 2.24 -10.11
N SER A 175 4.37 1.42 -10.12
CA SER A 175 5.70 1.84 -10.52
C SER A 175 5.73 2.29 -11.98
N LEU A 176 6.73 3.12 -12.31
CA LEU A 176 6.98 3.50 -13.70
C LEU A 176 7.14 2.27 -14.60
N GLN A 177 7.79 1.20 -14.12
CA GLN A 177 8.00 -0.02 -14.89
C GLN A 177 6.69 -0.73 -15.23
N GLN A 178 5.75 -0.82 -14.29
CA GLN A 178 4.41 -1.38 -14.54
C GLN A 178 3.66 -0.57 -15.60
N LEU A 179 3.72 0.77 -15.52
CA LEU A 179 3.07 1.65 -16.51
C LEU A 179 3.74 1.56 -17.89
N VAL A 180 5.05 1.37 -17.96
CA VAL A 180 5.72 1.12 -19.24
C VAL A 180 5.28 -0.20 -19.85
N ALA A 181 5.17 -1.27 -19.05
CA ALA A 181 4.66 -2.55 -19.52
C ALA A 181 3.21 -2.43 -20.02
N GLU A 182 2.37 -1.63 -19.36
CA GLU A 182 1.01 -1.33 -19.83
C GLU A 182 1.04 -0.57 -21.18
N ALA A 183 1.95 0.39 -21.35
CA ALA A 183 2.12 1.12 -22.62
C ALA A 183 2.53 0.18 -23.78
N GLU A 184 3.46 -0.74 -23.51
CA GLU A 184 3.90 -1.77 -24.46
C GLU A 184 2.74 -2.69 -24.83
N HIS A 185 1.99 -3.17 -23.83
CA HIS A 185 0.80 -3.99 -24.05
C HIS A 185 -0.27 -3.29 -24.92
N LEU A 186 -0.49 -1.99 -24.72
CA LEU A 186 -1.41 -1.22 -25.55
C LEU A 186 -0.96 -1.12 -27.01
N ASP A 187 0.34 -1.03 -27.26
CA ASP A 187 0.90 -1.05 -28.62
C ASP A 187 0.72 -2.41 -29.28
N ASP A 188 0.99 -3.51 -28.57
CA ASP A 188 0.78 -4.87 -29.07
C ASP A 188 -0.69 -5.09 -29.46
N ARG A 189 -1.63 -4.63 -28.62
CA ARG A 189 -3.07 -4.68 -28.93
C ARG A 189 -3.44 -3.85 -30.16
N ARG A 190 -2.80 -2.71 -30.38
CA ARG A 190 -3.03 -1.88 -31.59
C ARG A 190 -2.50 -2.59 -32.84
N GLU A 191 -1.34 -3.22 -32.75
CA GLU A 191 -0.74 -3.97 -33.85
C GLU A 191 -1.58 -5.20 -34.21
N GLN A 192 -2.02 -5.98 -33.22
CA GLN A 192 -2.95 -7.10 -33.43
C GLN A 192 -4.22 -6.66 -34.15
N ARG A 193 -4.86 -5.56 -33.73
CA ARG A 193 -6.04 -5.01 -34.43
C ARG A 193 -5.76 -4.64 -35.89
N ARG A 194 -4.58 -4.06 -36.19
CA ARG A 194 -4.18 -3.72 -37.55
C ARG A 194 -3.96 -4.97 -38.41
N LEU A 195 -3.34 -6.01 -37.86
CA LEU A 195 -3.10 -7.28 -38.55
C LEU A 195 -4.40 -8.03 -38.82
N SER A 196 -5.30 -8.11 -37.83
CA SER A 196 -6.64 -8.68 -38.01
C SER A 196 -7.44 -7.95 -39.07
N ALA A 197 -7.37 -6.61 -39.13
CA ALA A 197 -8.06 -5.82 -40.15
C ALA A 197 -7.47 -5.99 -41.56
N ARG A 198 -6.20 -6.38 -41.68
CA ARG A 198 -5.52 -6.63 -42.97
C ARG A 198 -5.70 -8.05 -43.50
N THR A 199 -6.14 -8.99 -42.67
CA THR A 199 -6.43 -10.37 -43.09
C THR A 199 -7.82 -10.39 -43.74
N PRO A 200 -7.96 -10.59 -45.06
CA PRO A 200 -9.27 -10.59 -45.68
C PRO A 200 -10.05 -11.81 -45.20
N VAL A 201 -11.24 -11.57 -44.65
CA VAL A 201 -12.26 -12.61 -44.43
C VAL A 201 -12.78 -13.00 -45.81
N GLY A 202 -12.20 -14.05 -46.43
CA GLY A 202 -12.73 -14.63 -47.67
C GLY A 202 -11.69 -14.97 -48.73
N ALA A 203 -10.91 -16.03 -48.51
CA ALA A 203 -10.33 -16.84 -49.58
C ALA A 203 -10.79 -18.28 -49.35
N GLY A 204 -12.05 -18.55 -49.70
CA GLY A 204 -12.68 -19.83 -49.42
C GLY A 204 -14.12 -19.88 -49.91
N ARG A 205 -14.30 -19.90 -51.23
CA ARG A 205 -15.31 -20.66 -51.98
C ARG A 205 -15.09 -20.46 -53.47
#